data_AF-A0A357Z4T3-F1
#
_entry.id   AF-A0A357Z4T3-F1
#
_cell.length_a   1.000
_cell.length_b   1.000
_cell.length_c   1.000
_cell.angle_alpha   90.00
_cell.angle_beta   90.00
_cell.angle_gamma   90.00
#
_symmetry.space_group_name_H-M   'P 1'
#
loop_
_entity.id
_entity.type
_entity.pdbx_description
1 polymer ?
#
loop_
_entity_poly.entity_id
_entity_poly.type
_entity_poly.pdbx_seq_one_letter_code
_entity_poly.pdbx_strand_id
1 'polypeptide(L)' 'NGRYAWTVKVGEKGQIVIPKEARDIFGIRPGDTLIVLADRKRGIAIPPKGLFA' A
#
# COMPACT_ATOMS: atom_id res chain seq x y z
N ASN A 1 6.48 -17.69 -4.87
CA ASN A 1 5.80 -16.97 -5.97
C ASN A 1 5.62 -15.46 -5.75
N GLY A 2 6.13 -14.86 -4.65
CA GLY A 2 6.20 -13.39 -4.48
C GLY A 2 4.87 -12.62 -4.52
N ARG A 3 3.73 -13.32 -4.40
CA ARG A 3 2.38 -12.74 -4.48
C ARG A 3 1.72 -12.85 -3.12
N TYR A 4 1.13 -11.74 -2.67
CA TYR A 4 0.48 -11.61 -1.38
C TYR A 4 -0.86 -10.90 -1.57
N ALA A 5 -1.85 -11.22 -0.73
CA ALA A 5 -3.17 -10.60 -0.77
C ALA A 5 -3.67 -10.39 0.65
N TRP A 6 -4.27 -9.23 0.90
CA TRP A 6 -4.89 -8.88 2.17
C TRP A 6 -6.21 -8.17 1.92
N THR A 7 -7.20 -8.45 2.76
CA THR A 7 -8.44 -7.69 2.81
C THR A 7 -8.31 -6.64 3.91
N VAL A 8 -8.57 -5.39 3.57
CA VAL A 8 -8.61 -4.27 4.54
C VAL A 8 -9.97 -3.60 4.48
N LYS A 9 -10.39 -3.02 5.60
CA LYS A 9 -11.61 -2.20 5.67
C LYS A 9 -11.23 -0.73 5.59
N VAL A 10 -12.11 0.05 4.98
CA VAL A 10 -12.04 1.51 4.98
C VAL A 10 -12.57 2.00 6.33
N GLY A 11 -11.78 2.82 7.02
CA GLY A 11 -12.19 3.47 8.26
C GLY A 11 -13.11 4.66 8.02
N GLU A 12 -13.63 5.24 9.09
CA GLU A 12 -14.62 6.33 9.04
C GLU A 12 -14.16 7.60 8.30
N LYS A 13 -12.84 7.82 8.20
CA LYS A 13 -12.25 8.97 7.48
C LYS A 13 -11.79 8.61 6.07
N GLY A 14 -12.20 7.47 5.52
CA GLY A 14 -11.79 7.01 4.21
C GLY A 14 -10.37 6.42 4.16
N GLN A 15 -9.70 6.27 5.31
CA GLN A 15 -8.35 5.72 5.40
C GLN A 15 -8.35 4.19 5.42
N ILE A 16 -7.28 3.60 4.91
CA ILE A 16 -6.98 2.17 5.09
C ILE A 16 -5.73 2.01 5.95
N VAL A 17 -5.69 0.93 6.72
CA VAL A 17 -4.49 0.55 7.49
C VAL A 17 -3.70 -0.44 6.66
N ILE A 18 -2.43 -0.14 6.36
CA ILE A 18 -1.52 -1.11 5.74
C ILE A 18 -1.24 -2.23 6.77
N PRO A 19 -1.55 -3.51 6.47
CA PRO A 19 -1.32 -4.63 7.39
C PRO A 19 0.13 -4.71 7.85
N LYS A 20 0.36 -5.20 9.07
CA LYS A 20 1.70 -5.26 9.66
C LYS A 20 2.63 -6.10 8.78
N GLU A 21 2.14 -7.23 8.30
CA GLU A 21 2.87 -8.17 7.46
C GLU A 21 3.29 -7.52 6.14
N ALA A 22 2.40 -6.73 5.52
CA ALA A 22 2.73 -5.99 4.32
C ALA A 22 3.82 -4.93 4.59
N ARG A 23 3.74 -4.23 5.73
CA ARG A 23 4.77 -3.26 6.13
C ARG A 23 6.14 -3.92 6.31
N ASP A 24 6.18 -5.08 6.97
CA ASP A 24 7.40 -5.83 7.22
C ASP A 24 8.02 -6.35 5.92
N ILE A 25 7.20 -6.90 5.02
CA ILE A 25 7.64 -7.42 3.71
C ILE A 25 8.16 -6.30 2.80
N PHE A 26 7.48 -5.16 2.75
CA PHE A 26 7.80 -4.06 1.83
C PHE A 26 8.65 -2.94 2.47
N GLY A 27 9.11 -3.10 3.71
CA GLY A 27 9.96 -2.13 4.40
C GLY A 27 9.29 -0.76 4.61
N ILE A 28 7.98 -0.75 4.83
CA ILE A 28 7.20 0.47 5.10
C ILE A 28 7.26 0.76 6.60
N ARG A 29 7.69 1.96 6.94
CA ARG A 29 7.97 2.46 8.29
C ARG A 29 7.19 3.76 8.54
N PRO A 30 6.88 4.09 9.81
CA PRO A 30 6.35 5.40 10.16
C PRO A 30 7.25 6.53 9.64
N GLY A 31 6.66 7.58 9.11
CA GLY A 31 7.36 8.72 8.51
C GLY A 31 7.67 8.56 7.01
N ASP A 32 7.47 7.38 6.44
CA ASP A 32 7.60 7.20 5.00
C ASP A 32 6.54 7.98 4.23
N THR A 33 6.97 8.59 3.13
CA THR A 33 6.07 9.05 2.07
C THR A 33 5.93 7.94 1.04
N LEU A 34 4.69 7.54 0.78
CA LEU A 34 4.35 6.53 -0.22
C LEU A 34 3.62 7.18 -1.40
N ILE A 35 3.90 6.71 -2.61
CA ILE A 35 3.14 7.09 -3.80
C ILE A 35 1.90 6.21 -3.86
N VAL A 36 0.76 6.82 -4.17
CA VAL A 36 -0.49 6.11 -4.46
C VAL A 36 -0.82 6.35 -5.92
N LEU A 37 -0.87 5.28 -6.70
CA LEU A 37 -1.30 5.32 -8.10
C LEU A 37 -2.76 4.90 -8.17
N ALA A 38 -3.53 5.57 -9.01
CA ALA A 38 -4.93 5.26 -9.24
C ALA A 38 -5.22 5.23 -10.73
N ASP A 39 -5.91 4.19 -11.16
CA ASP A 39 -6.47 4.06 -12.50
C ASP A 39 -7.92 3.60 -12.39
N ARG A 40 -8.83 4.23 -13.15
CA ARG A 40 -10.27 3.97 -13.04
C ARG A 40 -10.67 2.55 -13.42
N LYS A 41 -9.89 1.86 -14.26
CA LYS A 41 -10.18 0.50 -14.74
C LYS A 41 -9.41 -0.57 -13.96
N ARG A 42 -8.29 -0.21 -13.34
CA ARG A 42 -7.36 -1.14 -12.67
C ARG A 42 -7.35 -1.03 -11.15
N GLY A 43 -7.90 0.04 -10.59
CA GLY A 43 -7.95 0.29 -9.16
C GLY A 43 -6.77 1.10 -8.64
N ILE A 44 -6.42 0.87 -7.38
CA ILE A 44 -5.39 1.61 -6.64
C ILE A 44 -4.19 0.69 -6.38
N ALA A 45 -2.98 1.22 -6.54
CA ALA A 45 -1.74 0.51 -6.25
C ALA A 45 -0.77 1.37 -5.42
N ILE A 46 -0.03 0.71 -4.54
CA ILE A 46 1.12 1.27 -3.82
C ILE A 46 2.37 0.56 -4.36
N PRO A 47 3.18 1.22 -5.19
CA PRO A 47 4.39 0.63 -5.76
C PRO A 47 5.52 0.56 -4.71
N PRO A 48 6.58 -0.23 -4.96
CA PRO A 48 7.77 -0.24 -4.13
C PRO A 48 8.39 1.15 -4.00
N LYS A 49 8.99 1.41 -2.84
CA LYS A 49 9.77 2.63 -2.59
C LYS A 49 10.87 2.77 -3.64
N GLY A 50 11.09 4.00 -4.11
CA GLY A 50 12.15 4.31 -5.07
C GLY A 50 11.86 3.96 -6.53
N LEU A 51 10.66 3.44 -6.85
CA LEU A 51 10.29 3.20 -8.26
C LEU A 51 10.26 4.48 -9.11
N PHE A 52 10.03 5.63 -8.47
CA PHE A 52 9.93 6.94 -9.11
C PHE A 52 10.91 7.97 -8.54
N ALA A 53 12.01 7.49 -7.95
CA ALA A 53 13.13 8.33 -7.51
C ALA A 53 14.20 8.44 -8.60
#